data_AF-A0A7Y4P1A8-F1
#
_entry.id   AF-A0A7Y4P1A8-F1
#
_cell.length_a   1.000
_cell.length_b   1.000
_cell.length_c   1.000
_cell.angle_alpha   90.00
_cell.angle_beta   90.00
_cell.angle_gamma   90.00
#
_symmetry.space_group_name_H-M   'P 1'
#
loop_
_entity.id
_entity.type
_entity.pdbx_description
1 polymer ?
#
loop_
_entity_poly.entity_id
_entity_poly.type
_entity_poly.pdbx_seq_one_letter_code
_entity_poly.pdbx_strand_id
1 'polypeptide(L)'
;MSEMERRDRRVQRIVAVTYLGFPVLLLGIVAWVGLNGPTAAWAGAVVPLGMLAAGVVLRGRHRFHPRWWAAIGGLFGGLAGLIGSLYPLVIGVWWPAILALPFLILGLLAGLLLARRANHTLLVPYSEELADSAYELVFRLRGAPAGLVLLGADSVTIQGHPMPRTPDQSRTYPLSALTGTFEVDLSGAERLKFPIALTVVGTAGPALILQAAGEDWVLPTNEAPILLQLLDRRRTR
;
A
#
# COMPACT_ATOMS: atom_id res chain seq x y z
N MET A 1 -5.94 14.71 -22.33
CA MET A 1 -6.04 14.03 -21.02
C MET A 1 -5.44 12.66 -21.17
N SER A 2 -4.23 12.46 -20.65
CA SER A 2 -3.48 11.20 -20.82
C SER A 2 -4.20 10.05 -20.11
N GLU A 3 -3.86 8.80 -20.48
CA GLU A 3 -4.42 7.63 -19.81
C GLU A 3 -4.02 7.61 -18.32
N MET A 4 -2.79 8.00 -18.01
CA MET A 4 -2.32 8.15 -16.63
C MET A 4 -3.12 9.18 -15.82
N GLU A 5 -3.49 10.33 -16.38
CA GLU A 5 -4.35 11.32 -15.66
C GLU A 5 -5.73 10.74 -15.31
N ARG A 6 -6.30 9.90 -16.19
CA ARG A 6 -7.58 9.21 -15.92
C ARG A 6 -7.42 8.18 -14.81
N ARG A 7 -6.34 7.37 -14.88
CA ARG A 7 -6.02 6.35 -13.88
C ARG A 7 -5.77 6.99 -12.52
N ASP A 8 -4.97 8.05 -12.46
CA ASP A 8 -4.69 8.80 -11.23
C ASP A 8 -5.97 9.31 -10.57
N ARG A 9 -6.84 10.01 -11.31
CA ARG A 9 -8.12 10.51 -10.76
C ARG A 9 -8.99 9.36 -10.22
N ARG A 10 -9.05 8.23 -10.92
CA ARG A 10 -9.83 7.06 -10.49
C ARG A 10 -9.26 6.46 -9.20
N VAL A 11 -7.95 6.30 -9.13
CA VAL A 11 -7.25 5.79 -7.94
C VAL A 11 -7.42 6.74 -6.76
N GLN A 12 -7.22 8.05 -6.95
CA GLN A 12 -7.38 9.05 -5.90
C GLN A 12 -8.82 9.13 -5.37
N ARG A 13 -9.83 8.87 -6.20
CA ARG A 13 -11.23 8.73 -5.74
C ARG A 13 -11.40 7.50 -4.87
N ILE A 14 -10.87 6.34 -5.26
CA ILE A 14 -10.97 5.12 -4.47
C ILE A 14 -10.24 5.30 -3.13
N VAL A 15 -9.04 5.86 -3.14
CA VAL A 15 -8.28 6.19 -1.92
C VAL A 15 -9.05 7.19 -1.05
N ALA A 16 -9.66 8.23 -1.63
CA ALA A 16 -10.50 9.16 -0.86
C ALA A 16 -11.69 8.46 -0.20
N VAL A 17 -12.39 7.58 -0.93
CA VAL A 17 -13.49 6.78 -0.39
C VAL A 17 -13.02 5.85 0.72
N THR A 18 -11.88 5.19 0.56
CA THR A 18 -11.32 4.30 1.59
C THR A 18 -10.93 5.07 2.86
N TYR A 19 -10.34 6.26 2.74
CA TYR A 19 -9.83 7.00 3.89
C TYR A 19 -10.89 7.87 4.58
N LEU A 20 -11.90 8.34 3.84
CA LEU A 20 -12.90 9.28 4.34
C LEU A 20 -14.31 8.68 4.38
N GLY A 21 -14.62 7.72 3.52
CA GLY A 21 -15.95 7.10 3.43
C GLY A 21 -16.33 6.32 4.69
N PHE A 22 -15.43 5.50 5.24
CA PHE A 22 -15.70 4.77 6.49
C PHE A 22 -15.94 5.70 7.69
N PRO A 23 -15.09 6.73 7.95
CA PRO A 23 -15.37 7.71 8.98
C PRO A 23 -16.70 8.48 8.79
N VAL A 24 -17.03 8.88 7.55
CA VAL A 24 -18.29 9.58 7.25
C VAL A 24 -19.51 8.68 7.51
N LEU A 25 -19.42 7.40 7.14
CA LEU A 25 -20.48 6.43 7.41
C LEU A 25 -20.68 6.25 8.93
N LEU A 26 -19.60 6.17 9.70
CA LEU A 26 -19.68 6.14 11.16
C LEU A 26 -20.28 7.42 11.74
N LEU A 27 -19.94 8.61 11.21
CA LEU A 27 -20.61 9.85 11.64
C LEU A 27 -22.12 9.80 11.42
N GLY A 28 -22.57 9.22 10.29
CA GLY A 28 -23.99 9.02 10.03
C GLY A 28 -24.66 8.13 11.07
N ILE A 29 -24.01 7.03 11.47
CA ILE A 29 -24.49 6.15 12.55
C ILE A 29 -24.53 6.90 13.88
N VAL A 30 -23.48 7.68 14.19
CA VAL A 30 -23.43 8.45 15.43
C VAL A 30 -24.53 9.50 15.48
N ALA A 31 -24.74 10.23 14.39
CA ALA A 31 -25.82 11.21 14.30
C ALA A 31 -27.18 10.54 14.47
N TRP A 32 -27.42 9.39 13.84
CA TRP A 32 -28.66 8.64 13.99
C TRP A 32 -28.91 8.23 15.45
N VAL A 33 -27.94 7.63 16.13
CA VAL A 33 -28.07 7.24 17.54
C VAL A 33 -28.21 8.47 18.44
N GLY A 34 -27.46 9.54 18.18
CA GLY A 34 -27.51 10.78 18.95
C GLY A 34 -28.84 11.52 18.85
N LEU A 35 -29.53 11.41 17.71
CA LEU A 35 -30.87 11.96 17.50
C LEU A 35 -31.98 11.12 18.17
N ASN A 36 -31.75 9.82 18.37
CA ASN A 36 -32.74 8.88 18.93
C ASN A 36 -32.42 8.46 20.38
N GLY A 37 -31.39 9.06 20.98
CA GLY A 37 -30.80 8.59 22.23
C GLY A 37 -30.50 9.71 23.23
N PRO A 38 -29.81 9.38 24.33
CA PRO A 38 -29.42 10.37 25.30
C PRO A 38 -28.40 11.35 24.72
N THR A 39 -28.38 12.60 25.20
CA THR A 39 -27.41 13.61 24.75
C THR A 39 -25.95 13.16 24.91
N ALA A 40 -25.68 12.30 25.90
CA ALA A 40 -24.38 11.69 26.11
C ALA A 40 -23.92 10.81 24.93
N ALA A 41 -24.84 10.29 24.11
CA ALA A 41 -24.50 9.50 22.94
C ALA A 41 -23.56 10.28 22.01
N TRP A 42 -23.73 11.59 21.82
CA TRP A 42 -22.86 12.42 20.97
C TRP A 42 -21.36 12.32 21.28
N ALA A 43 -20.97 11.90 22.49
CA ALA A 43 -19.58 11.58 22.81
C ALA A 43 -18.96 10.52 21.87
N GLY A 44 -19.76 9.64 21.29
CA GLY A 44 -19.33 8.67 20.29
C GLY A 44 -18.78 9.29 19.00
N ALA A 45 -19.04 10.58 18.75
CA ALA A 45 -18.51 11.30 17.58
C ALA A 45 -16.98 11.46 17.63
N VAL A 46 -16.37 11.35 18.80
CA VAL A 46 -14.92 11.44 18.97
C VAL A 46 -14.16 10.46 18.08
N VAL A 47 -14.64 9.20 17.98
CA VAL A 47 -13.97 8.18 17.19
C VAL A 47 -14.00 8.47 15.69
N PRO A 48 -15.16 8.68 15.04
CA PRO A 48 -15.17 8.99 13.61
C PRO A 48 -14.54 10.34 13.28
N LEU A 49 -14.60 11.35 14.17
CA LEU A 49 -13.85 12.60 13.97
C LEU A 49 -12.33 12.37 14.03
N GLY A 50 -11.86 11.57 14.98
CA GLY A 50 -10.46 11.15 15.05
C GLY A 50 -10.03 10.37 13.81
N MET A 51 -10.86 9.44 13.33
CA MET A 51 -10.62 8.70 12.09
C MET A 51 -10.64 9.61 10.86
N LEU A 52 -11.50 10.63 10.81
CA LEU A 52 -11.49 11.64 9.73
C LEU A 52 -10.19 12.43 9.73
N ALA A 53 -9.79 12.97 10.88
CA ALA A 53 -8.55 13.72 11.01
C ALA A 53 -7.33 12.86 10.61
N ALA A 54 -7.26 11.63 11.14
CA ALA A 54 -6.25 10.66 10.76
C ALA A 54 -6.33 10.32 9.27
N GLY A 55 -7.52 10.13 8.71
CA GLY A 55 -7.75 9.83 7.30
C GLY A 55 -7.24 10.93 6.37
N VAL A 56 -7.47 12.20 6.72
CA VAL A 56 -6.95 13.35 5.96
C VAL A 56 -5.41 13.40 6.00
N VAL A 57 -4.83 13.26 7.19
CA VAL A 57 -3.37 13.29 7.37
C VAL A 57 -2.69 12.10 6.67
N LEU A 58 -3.20 10.89 6.89
CA LEU A 58 -2.69 9.66 6.30
C LEU A 58 -2.88 9.65 4.79
N ARG A 59 -3.98 10.19 4.26
CA ARG A 59 -4.16 10.36 2.81
C ARG A 59 -3.09 11.28 2.24
N GLY A 60 -2.80 12.41 2.89
CA GLY A 60 -1.73 13.32 2.45
C GLY A 60 -0.36 12.65 2.39
N ARG A 61 -0.03 11.83 3.39
CA ARG A 61 1.26 11.12 3.49
C ARG A 61 1.36 9.90 2.58
N HIS A 62 0.29 9.11 2.47
CA HIS A 62 0.28 7.83 1.79
C HIS A 62 -0.42 7.84 0.43
N ARG A 63 -0.80 9.01 -0.10
CA ARG A 63 -1.44 9.14 -1.43
C ARG A 63 -0.66 8.48 -2.56
N PHE A 64 0.66 8.36 -2.42
CA PHE A 64 1.56 7.78 -3.41
C PHE A 64 2.23 6.48 -2.94
N HIS A 65 1.76 5.89 -1.84
CA HIS A 65 2.33 4.67 -1.25
C HIS A 65 1.27 3.55 -1.21
N PRO A 66 1.02 2.85 -2.34
CA PRO A 66 -0.05 1.85 -2.46
C PRO A 66 -0.01 0.75 -1.40
N ARG A 67 1.18 0.40 -0.90
CA ARG A 67 1.35 -0.61 0.16
C ARG A 67 0.57 -0.31 1.43
N TRP A 68 0.39 0.96 1.79
CA TRP A 68 -0.30 1.37 3.01
C TRP A 68 -1.82 1.38 2.87
N TRP A 69 -2.33 1.39 1.64
CA TRP A 69 -3.77 1.51 1.39
C TRP A 69 -4.54 0.31 1.93
N ALA A 70 -3.99 -0.90 1.81
CA ALA A 70 -4.62 -2.10 2.31
C ALA A 70 -4.67 -2.12 3.85
N ALA A 71 -3.57 -1.76 4.50
CA ALA A 71 -3.50 -1.69 5.95
C ALA A 71 -4.50 -0.67 6.51
N ILE A 72 -4.50 0.56 5.97
CA ILE A 72 -5.38 1.63 6.44
C ILE A 72 -6.84 1.34 6.10
N GLY A 73 -7.12 0.88 4.88
CA GLY A 73 -8.47 0.50 4.46
C GLY A 73 -9.04 -0.63 5.31
N GLY A 74 -8.28 -1.69 5.55
CA GLY A 74 -8.68 -2.79 6.42
C GLY A 74 -8.93 -2.35 7.86
N LEU A 75 -8.07 -1.51 8.43
CA LEU A 75 -8.24 -0.96 9.78
C LEU A 75 -9.50 -0.10 9.89
N PHE A 76 -9.67 0.87 8.98
CA PHE A 76 -10.81 1.78 9.00
C PHE A 76 -12.13 1.05 8.74
N GLY A 77 -12.13 0.11 7.79
CA GLY A 77 -13.28 -0.74 7.52
C GLY A 77 -13.65 -1.64 8.70
N GLY A 78 -12.66 -2.29 9.33
CA GLY A 78 -12.87 -3.13 10.50
C GLY A 78 -13.41 -2.35 11.70
N LEU A 79 -12.82 -1.18 11.99
CA LEU A 79 -13.31 -0.26 13.03
C LEU A 79 -14.73 0.21 12.72
N ALA A 80 -15.04 0.55 11.47
CA ALA A 80 -16.37 0.97 11.06
C ALA A 80 -17.42 -0.13 11.26
N GLY A 81 -17.11 -1.36 10.86
CA GLY A 81 -17.99 -2.51 11.08
C GLY A 81 -18.22 -2.79 12.57
N LEU A 82 -17.14 -2.79 13.36
CA LEU A 82 -17.22 -3.04 14.80
C LEU A 82 -18.02 -1.96 15.53
N ILE A 83 -17.64 -0.69 15.37
CA ILE A 83 -18.29 0.43 16.05
C ILE A 83 -19.74 0.57 15.57
N GLY A 84 -19.98 0.47 14.26
CA GLY A 84 -21.33 0.56 13.71
C GLY A 84 -22.29 -0.49 14.26
N SER A 85 -21.78 -1.68 14.60
CA SER A 85 -22.56 -2.78 15.19
C SER A 85 -22.77 -2.66 16.70
N LEU A 86 -21.80 -2.12 17.45
CA LEU A 86 -21.86 -2.04 18.91
C LEU A 86 -22.52 -0.75 19.40
N TYR A 87 -22.34 0.34 18.67
CA TYR A 87 -22.77 1.66 19.11
C TYR A 87 -24.30 1.83 19.28
N PRO A 88 -25.18 1.15 18.51
CA PRO A 88 -26.62 1.13 18.77
C PRO A 88 -27.03 0.61 20.16
N LEU A 89 -26.14 -0.07 20.90
CA LEU A 89 -26.40 -0.48 22.29
C LEU A 89 -26.71 0.70 23.21
N VAL A 90 -26.20 1.90 22.91
CA VAL A 90 -26.43 3.12 23.69
C VAL A 90 -27.91 3.50 23.76
N ILE A 91 -28.70 3.11 22.76
CA ILE A 91 -30.15 3.33 22.69
C ILE A 91 -30.96 2.05 22.96
N GLY A 92 -30.32 1.03 23.55
CA GLY A 92 -30.97 -0.24 23.92
C GLY A 92 -31.17 -1.22 22.77
N VAL A 93 -30.62 -0.94 21.59
CA VAL A 93 -30.73 -1.82 20.41
C VAL A 93 -29.60 -2.85 20.44
N TRP A 94 -29.90 -4.06 20.90
CA TRP A 94 -28.90 -5.09 21.18
C TRP A 94 -28.63 -6.08 20.04
N TRP A 95 -29.60 -6.30 19.15
CA TRP A 95 -29.46 -7.30 18.08
C TRP A 95 -28.26 -7.06 17.13
N PRO A 96 -27.85 -5.82 16.78
CA PRO A 96 -26.69 -5.60 15.90
C PRO A 96 -25.38 -6.02 16.57
N ALA A 97 -25.31 -6.00 17.91
CA ALA A 97 -24.12 -6.39 18.65
C ALA A 97 -23.80 -7.89 18.49
N ILE A 98 -24.81 -8.74 18.28
CA ILE A 98 -24.61 -10.17 17.97
C ILE A 98 -23.84 -10.32 16.65
N LEU A 99 -24.07 -9.39 15.72
CA LEU A 99 -23.42 -9.38 14.40
C LEU A 99 -22.10 -8.61 14.41
N ALA A 100 -21.56 -8.22 15.56
CA ALA A 100 -20.35 -7.40 15.63
C ALA A 100 -19.13 -8.07 14.98
N LEU A 101 -18.94 -9.37 15.23
CA LEU A 101 -17.86 -10.12 14.59
C LEU A 101 -18.07 -10.24 13.06
N PRO A 102 -19.25 -10.64 12.56
CA PRO A 102 -19.55 -10.57 11.12
C PRO A 102 -19.31 -9.19 10.49
N PHE A 103 -19.78 -8.11 11.12
CA PHE A 103 -19.60 -6.75 10.60
C PHE A 103 -18.13 -6.31 10.62
N LEU A 104 -17.36 -6.67 11.65
CA LEU A 104 -15.92 -6.43 11.68
C LEU A 104 -15.23 -7.13 10.51
N ILE A 105 -15.56 -8.40 10.25
CA ILE A 105 -14.97 -9.17 9.15
C ILE A 105 -15.36 -8.55 7.81
N LEU A 106 -16.64 -8.27 7.59
CA LEU A 106 -17.13 -7.66 6.35
C LEU A 106 -16.52 -6.27 6.11
N GLY A 107 -16.43 -5.44 7.15
CA GLY A 107 -15.80 -4.13 7.08
C GLY A 107 -14.31 -4.21 6.74
N LEU A 108 -13.58 -5.13 7.38
CA LEU A 108 -12.17 -5.38 7.09
C LEU A 108 -11.98 -5.86 5.65
N LEU A 109 -12.78 -6.81 5.18
CA LEU A 109 -12.74 -7.32 3.81
C LEU A 109 -13.08 -6.24 2.78
N ALA A 110 -14.11 -5.42 3.04
CA ALA A 110 -14.49 -4.31 2.18
C ALA A 110 -13.34 -3.30 2.04
N GLY A 111 -12.71 -2.93 3.17
CA GLY A 111 -11.54 -2.04 3.20
C GLY A 111 -10.34 -2.60 2.43
N LEU A 112 -10.02 -3.88 2.63
CA LEU A 112 -8.96 -4.57 1.90
C LEU A 112 -9.25 -4.66 0.41
N LEU A 113 -10.49 -4.96 0.02
CA LEU A 113 -10.88 -5.11 -1.38
C LEU A 113 -10.83 -3.79 -2.12
N LEU A 114 -11.29 -2.69 -1.51
CA LEU A 114 -11.18 -1.35 -2.07
C LEU A 114 -9.72 -0.95 -2.31
N ALA A 115 -8.86 -1.22 -1.33
CA ALA A 115 -7.42 -0.96 -1.47
C ALA A 115 -6.75 -1.83 -2.54
N ARG A 116 -7.10 -3.13 -2.61
CA ARG A 116 -6.63 -4.03 -3.67
C ARG A 116 -7.09 -3.57 -5.04
N ARG A 117 -8.33 -3.10 -5.16
CA ARG A 117 -8.87 -2.56 -6.41
C ARG A 117 -8.15 -1.28 -6.83
N ALA A 118 -7.85 -0.38 -5.89
CA ALA A 118 -7.03 0.80 -6.17
C ALA A 118 -5.65 0.40 -6.68
N ASN A 119 -4.99 -0.57 -6.03
CA ASN A 119 -3.68 -1.06 -6.42
C ASN A 119 -3.69 -1.70 -7.82
N HIS A 120 -4.67 -2.57 -8.09
CA HIS A 120 -4.82 -3.22 -9.39
C HIS A 120 -5.13 -2.21 -10.51
N THR A 121 -5.94 -1.18 -10.22
CA THR A 121 -6.25 -0.13 -11.21
C THR A 121 -5.03 0.73 -11.55
N LEU A 122 -4.09 0.87 -10.61
CA LEU A 122 -2.87 1.63 -10.80
C LEU A 122 -1.79 0.80 -11.51
N LEU A 123 -1.54 -0.42 -11.03
CA LEU A 123 -0.37 -1.22 -11.41
C LEU A 123 -0.61 -2.14 -12.61
N VAL A 124 -1.87 -2.38 -13.03
CA VAL A 124 -2.18 -3.36 -14.09
C VAL A 124 -2.91 -2.70 -15.26
N PRO A 125 -2.38 -2.77 -16.49
CA PRO A 125 -1.02 -3.21 -16.84
C PRO A 125 0.05 -2.19 -16.43
N TYR A 126 1.26 -2.67 -16.09
CA TYR A 126 2.43 -1.82 -15.91
C TYR A 126 2.73 -1.12 -17.23
N SER A 127 2.60 0.21 -17.24
CA SER A 127 2.89 1.06 -18.39
C SER A 127 4.10 1.95 -18.10
N GLU A 128 4.87 2.28 -19.13
CA GLU A 128 6.00 3.22 -19.01
C GLU A 128 5.59 4.59 -18.44
N GLU A 129 4.33 5.01 -18.64
CA GLU A 129 3.78 6.24 -18.04
C GLU A 129 3.83 6.27 -16.51
N LEU A 130 3.99 5.10 -15.84
CA LEU A 130 4.16 5.03 -14.39
C LEU A 130 5.54 5.55 -13.94
N ALA A 131 6.55 5.56 -14.82
CA ALA A 131 7.85 6.14 -14.51
C ALA A 131 7.73 7.62 -14.17
N ASP A 132 6.86 8.35 -14.87
CA ASP A 132 6.70 9.80 -14.69
C ASP A 132 5.85 10.15 -13.45
N SER A 133 5.28 9.13 -12.81
CA SER A 133 4.38 9.28 -11.65
C SER A 133 5.12 9.22 -10.32
N ALA A 134 4.62 9.94 -9.32
CA ALA A 134 5.18 9.94 -7.96
C ALA A 134 4.88 8.67 -7.15
N TYR A 135 4.19 7.68 -7.74
CA TYR A 135 3.79 6.47 -7.04
C TYR A 135 4.98 5.54 -6.78
N GLU A 136 5.00 4.98 -5.56
CA GLU A 136 5.87 3.88 -5.17
C GLU A 136 5.40 2.60 -5.88
N LEU A 137 6.26 2.06 -6.74
CA LEU A 137 6.02 0.82 -7.47
C LEU A 137 6.66 -0.34 -6.72
N VAL A 138 5.96 -1.46 -6.61
CA VAL A 138 6.39 -2.61 -5.79
C VAL A 138 6.61 -3.82 -6.67
N PHE A 139 7.86 -4.29 -6.72
CA PHE A 139 8.27 -5.47 -7.46
C PHE A 139 8.66 -6.57 -6.49
N ARG A 140 8.23 -7.80 -6.76
CA ARG A 140 8.54 -8.96 -5.92
C ARG A 140 9.84 -9.61 -6.40
N LEU A 141 10.70 -9.96 -5.44
CA LEU A 141 11.89 -10.73 -5.73
C LEU A 141 11.52 -12.22 -5.84
N ARG A 142 11.88 -12.85 -6.96
CA ARG A 142 11.71 -14.28 -7.19
C ARG A 142 12.68 -15.07 -6.30
N GLY A 143 12.22 -16.19 -5.75
CA GLY A 143 13.01 -17.01 -4.83
C GLY A 143 13.17 -16.41 -3.41
N ALA A 144 12.64 -15.21 -3.16
CA ALA A 144 12.68 -14.55 -1.86
C ALA A 144 11.24 -14.24 -1.39
N PRO A 145 10.63 -15.05 -0.51
CA PRO A 145 9.20 -14.93 -0.18
C PRO A 145 8.81 -13.58 0.43
N ALA A 146 9.77 -12.90 1.06
CA ALA A 146 9.61 -11.61 1.72
C ALA A 146 10.38 -10.47 1.02
N GLY A 147 11.09 -10.78 -0.07
CA GLY A 147 11.96 -9.85 -0.79
C GLY A 147 11.17 -8.94 -1.73
N LEU A 148 11.36 -7.63 -1.60
CA LEU A 148 10.67 -6.61 -2.39
C LEU A 148 11.65 -5.54 -2.87
N VAL A 149 11.41 -5.01 -4.07
CA VAL A 149 12.06 -3.81 -4.59
C VAL A 149 10.99 -2.74 -4.72
N LEU A 150 11.19 -1.63 -4.01
CA LEU A 150 10.31 -0.47 -4.03
C LEU A 150 10.98 0.62 -4.86
N LEU A 151 10.34 0.99 -5.97
CA LEU A 151 10.76 2.11 -6.81
C LEU A 151 9.91 3.33 -6.47
N GLY A 152 10.44 4.18 -5.59
CA GLY A 152 9.88 5.49 -5.26
C GLY A 152 10.23 6.54 -6.32
N ALA A 153 9.70 7.76 -6.17
CA ALA A 153 9.93 8.85 -7.14
C ALA A 153 11.43 9.11 -7.37
N ASP A 154 12.20 9.22 -6.29
CA ASP A 154 13.61 9.62 -6.32
C ASP A 154 14.56 8.57 -5.71
N SER A 155 14.05 7.39 -5.36
CA SER A 155 14.82 6.38 -4.65
C SER A 155 14.39 4.95 -4.97
N VAL A 156 15.32 4.02 -4.87
CA VAL A 156 15.09 2.58 -4.90
C VAL A 156 15.36 1.99 -3.53
N THR A 157 14.39 1.28 -2.98
CA THR A 157 14.54 0.57 -1.70
C THR A 157 14.45 -0.93 -1.93
N ILE A 158 15.48 -1.66 -1.53
CA ILE A 158 15.48 -3.12 -1.48
C ILE A 158 15.14 -3.54 -0.06
N GLN A 159 14.10 -4.34 0.11
CA GLN A 159 13.62 -4.81 1.41
C GLN A 159 13.62 -6.33 1.45
N GLY A 160 14.03 -6.88 2.59
CA GLY A 160 13.98 -8.30 2.84
C GLY A 160 12.73 -8.75 3.57
N HIS A 161 11.90 -7.80 4.01
CA HIS A 161 10.62 -8.04 4.68
C HIS A 161 9.57 -7.02 4.21
N PRO A 162 8.28 -7.40 4.15
CA PRO A 162 7.18 -6.48 3.82
C PRO A 162 7.05 -5.27 4.75
N MET A 163 7.48 -5.44 6.00
CA MET A 163 7.58 -4.39 7.01
C MET A 163 8.94 -4.51 7.70
N PRO A 164 9.97 -3.81 7.22
CA PRO A 164 11.29 -3.85 7.84
C PRO A 164 11.19 -3.29 9.26
N ARG A 165 11.66 -4.06 10.24
CA ARG A 165 11.70 -3.66 11.66
C ARG A 165 13.04 -3.09 12.08
N THR A 166 14.08 -3.38 11.31
CA THR A 166 15.44 -2.90 11.55
C THR A 166 16.04 -2.30 10.28
N PRO A 167 17.00 -1.36 10.39
CA PRO A 167 17.68 -0.77 9.24
C PRO A 167 18.36 -1.82 8.36
N ASP A 168 18.82 -2.92 8.94
CA ASP A 168 19.50 -4.00 8.23
C ASP A 168 18.56 -4.82 7.31
N GLN A 169 17.24 -4.66 7.46
CA GLN A 169 16.23 -5.33 6.64
C GLN A 169 15.80 -4.52 5.41
N SER A 170 16.26 -3.27 5.29
CA SER A 170 15.94 -2.44 4.13
C SER A 170 17.07 -1.48 3.79
N ARG A 171 17.49 -1.48 2.53
CA ARG A 171 18.49 -0.52 2.04
C ARG A 171 17.86 0.39 0.99
N THR A 172 17.97 1.69 1.20
CA THR A 172 17.46 2.70 0.26
C THR A 172 18.64 3.40 -0.42
N TYR A 173 18.57 3.50 -1.74
CA TYR A 173 19.52 4.20 -2.59
C TYR A 173 18.79 5.33 -3.32
N PRO A 174 19.29 6.58 -3.28
CA PRO A 174 18.75 7.62 -4.15
C PRO A 174 19.07 7.29 -5.61
N LEU A 175 18.18 7.66 -6.55
CA LEU A 175 18.39 7.39 -7.97
C LEU A 175 19.68 8.01 -8.51
N SER A 176 20.12 9.13 -7.95
CA SER A 176 21.40 9.78 -8.27
C SER A 176 22.64 8.97 -7.89
N ALA A 177 22.51 8.02 -6.95
CA ALA A 177 23.61 7.12 -6.56
C ALA A 177 23.66 5.84 -7.42
N LEU A 178 22.71 5.67 -8.35
CA LEU A 178 22.74 4.57 -9.31
C LEU A 178 23.75 4.88 -10.41
N THR A 179 24.69 3.95 -10.60
CA THR A 179 25.75 4.05 -11.60
C THR A 179 25.36 3.33 -12.88
N GLY A 180 24.72 2.17 -12.76
CA GLY A 180 24.26 1.35 -13.89
C GLY A 180 23.10 0.44 -13.51
N THR A 181 22.34 0.05 -14.52
CA THR A 181 21.15 -0.81 -14.46
C THR A 181 21.20 -1.74 -15.67
N PHE A 182 21.21 -3.06 -15.44
CA PHE A 182 21.35 -4.04 -16.52
C PHE A 182 20.37 -5.18 -16.33
N GLU A 183 19.79 -5.66 -17.43
CA GLU A 183 19.01 -6.89 -17.43
C GLU A 183 19.95 -8.09 -17.61
N VAL A 184 19.69 -9.16 -16.85
CA VAL A 184 20.41 -10.44 -16.97
C VAL A 184 19.40 -11.58 -16.83
N ASP A 185 19.65 -12.69 -17.51
CA ASP A 185 18.89 -13.91 -17.32
C ASP A 185 19.70 -14.87 -16.44
N LEU A 186 19.11 -15.31 -15.33
CA LEU A 186 19.79 -16.17 -14.36
C LEU A 186 19.62 -17.63 -14.74
N SER A 187 20.69 -18.41 -14.62
CA SER A 187 20.65 -19.88 -14.72
C SER A 187 20.08 -20.54 -13.46
N GLY A 188 20.04 -19.82 -12.34
CA GLY A 188 19.55 -20.31 -11.05
C GLY A 188 20.60 -20.98 -10.16
N ALA A 189 21.82 -21.16 -10.67
CA ALA A 189 22.98 -21.62 -9.90
C ALA A 189 23.89 -20.46 -9.45
N GLU A 190 23.63 -19.21 -9.88
CA GLU A 190 24.48 -18.09 -9.52
C GLU A 190 24.39 -17.74 -8.02
N ARG A 191 25.53 -17.30 -7.48
CA ARG A 191 25.58 -16.70 -6.14
C ARG A 191 25.05 -15.27 -6.20
N LEU A 192 23.83 -15.07 -5.72
CA LEU A 192 23.21 -13.75 -5.67
C LEU A 192 23.82 -12.87 -4.59
N LYS A 193 24.10 -11.61 -4.93
CA LYS A 193 24.60 -10.58 -4.00
C LYS A 193 23.48 -9.58 -3.72
N PHE A 194 23.18 -9.36 -2.44
CA PHE A 194 22.17 -8.42 -1.97
C PHE A 194 22.77 -7.42 -0.97
N PRO A 195 22.25 -6.19 -0.90
CA PRO A 195 22.71 -5.18 0.05
C PRO A 195 22.26 -5.41 1.48
N ILE A 196 21.45 -6.45 1.70
CA ILE A 196 20.85 -6.83 2.98
C ILE A 196 20.89 -8.34 3.13
N ALA A 197 20.80 -8.84 4.36
CA ALA A 197 20.67 -10.27 4.61
C ALA A 197 19.32 -10.77 4.09
N LEU A 198 19.34 -11.52 2.98
CA LEU A 198 18.15 -12.07 2.34
C LEU A 198 18.32 -13.57 2.13
N THR A 199 17.36 -14.37 2.58
CA THR A 199 17.30 -15.79 2.25
C THR A 199 16.63 -15.93 0.89
N VAL A 200 17.41 -16.32 -0.12
CA VAL A 200 16.94 -16.48 -1.50
C VAL A 200 17.26 -17.88 -1.98
N VAL A 201 16.26 -18.53 -2.58
CA VAL A 201 16.44 -19.76 -3.32
C VAL A 201 16.87 -19.39 -4.75
N GLY A 202 17.98 -19.96 -5.22
CA GLY A 202 18.44 -19.78 -6.59
C GLY A 202 17.35 -20.21 -7.58
N THR A 203 16.92 -19.29 -8.44
CA THR A 203 15.85 -19.54 -9.43
C THR A 203 16.24 -18.97 -10.77
N ALA A 204 16.11 -19.80 -11.82
CA ALA A 204 16.36 -19.37 -13.19
C ALA A 204 15.33 -18.31 -13.65
N GLY A 205 15.70 -17.51 -14.64
CA GLY A 205 14.85 -16.50 -15.26
C GLY A 205 15.37 -15.07 -15.08
N PRO A 206 14.60 -14.07 -15.55
CA PRO A 206 15.06 -12.69 -15.62
C PRO A 206 15.40 -12.10 -14.25
N ALA A 207 16.37 -11.20 -14.24
CA ALA A 207 16.84 -10.44 -13.10
C ALA A 207 17.40 -9.08 -13.53
N LEU A 208 17.46 -8.16 -12.58
CA LEU A 208 18.07 -6.85 -12.76
C LEU A 208 19.36 -6.78 -11.94
N ILE A 209 20.46 -6.38 -12.57
CA ILE A 209 21.67 -5.95 -11.87
C ILE A 209 21.56 -4.45 -11.63
N LEU A 210 21.53 -4.07 -10.35
CA LEU A 210 21.51 -2.69 -9.90
C LEU A 210 22.89 -2.33 -9.35
N GLN A 211 23.60 -1.42 -10.02
CA GLN A 211 24.89 -0.91 -9.56
C GLN A 211 24.69 0.39 -8.78
N ALA A 212 24.92 0.36 -7.48
CA ALA A 212 24.71 1.50 -6.60
C ALA A 212 25.85 1.61 -5.57
N ALA A 213 26.35 2.82 -5.37
CA ALA A 213 27.43 3.10 -4.41
C ALA A 213 28.70 2.21 -4.59
N GLY A 214 29.03 1.86 -5.82
CA GLY A 214 30.21 1.03 -6.15
C GLY A 214 30.01 -0.48 -5.93
N GLU A 215 28.78 -0.93 -5.68
CA GLU A 215 28.44 -2.33 -5.53
C GLU A 215 27.33 -2.78 -6.48
N ASP A 216 27.40 -4.04 -6.90
CA ASP A 216 26.45 -4.65 -7.82
C ASP A 216 25.50 -5.58 -7.07
N TRP A 217 24.20 -5.36 -7.24
CA TRP A 217 23.13 -6.11 -6.59
C TRP A 217 22.31 -6.86 -7.63
N VAL A 218 22.13 -8.16 -7.44
CA VAL A 218 21.35 -8.99 -8.38
C VAL A 218 19.95 -9.20 -7.83
N LEU A 219 18.95 -8.66 -8.53
CA LEU A 219 17.55 -8.63 -8.11
C LEU A 219 16.73 -9.53 -9.04
N PRO A 220 16.51 -10.81 -8.67
CA PRO A 220 15.70 -11.73 -9.47
C PRO A 220 14.23 -11.28 -9.45
N THR A 221 13.65 -10.95 -10.60
CA THR A 221 12.24 -10.52 -10.70
C THR A 221 11.70 -10.83 -12.10
N ASN A 222 10.44 -11.26 -12.19
CA ASN A 222 9.81 -11.55 -13.47
C ASN A 222 9.53 -10.28 -14.27
N GLU A 223 9.52 -9.13 -13.60
CA GLU A 223 9.28 -7.82 -14.18
C GLU A 223 10.59 -7.05 -14.46
N ALA A 224 11.74 -7.74 -14.56
CA ALA A 224 13.05 -7.08 -14.75
C ALA A 224 13.11 -6.13 -15.96
N PRO A 225 12.57 -6.45 -17.15
CA PRO A 225 12.58 -5.52 -18.29
C PRO A 225 11.80 -4.24 -18.00
N ILE A 226 10.65 -4.37 -17.33
CA ILE A 226 9.78 -3.24 -16.98
C ILE A 226 10.48 -2.38 -15.91
N LEU A 227 11.05 -3.01 -14.89
CA LEU A 227 11.77 -2.32 -13.83
C LEU A 227 12.97 -1.54 -14.39
N LEU A 228 13.73 -2.12 -15.32
CA LEU A 228 14.83 -1.46 -16.02
C LEU A 228 14.36 -0.19 -16.74
N GLN A 229 13.33 -0.31 -17.58
CA GLN A 229 12.75 0.83 -18.32
C GLN A 229 12.29 1.96 -17.39
N LEU A 230 11.63 1.60 -16.28
CA LEU A 230 11.14 2.58 -15.30
C LEU A 230 12.29 3.28 -14.56
N LEU A 231 13.37 2.54 -14.23
CA LEU A 231 14.56 3.10 -13.58
C LEU A 231 15.31 4.06 -14.50
N ASP A 232 15.56 3.65 -15.74
CA ASP A 232 16.29 4.45 -16.72
C ASP A 232 15.54 5.75 -17.03
N ARG A 233 14.21 5.67 -17.18
CA ARG A 233 13.35 6.84 -17.40
C ARG A 233 13.30 7.78 -16.20
N ARG A 234 13.26 7.28 -14.96
CA ARG A 234 13.29 8.13 -13.75
C ARG A 234 14.65 8.76 -13.50
N ARG A 235 15.75 8.07 -13.85
CA ARG A 235 17.12 8.58 -13.68
C ARG A 235 17.46 9.71 -14.66
N THR A 236 16.89 9.69 -15.85
CA THR A 236 17.17 10.66 -16.93
C THR A 236 16.28 11.91 -16.89
N ARG A 237 15.35 11.98 -15.94
CA ARG A 237 14.48 13.13 -15.70
C ARG A 237 15.15 14.19 -14.84
#